data_AF-A0A2D4ETY5-F1
#
_entry.id   AF-A0A2D4ETY5-F1
#
_cell.length_a   1.000
_cell.length_b   1.000
_cell.length_c   1.000
_cell.angle_alpha   90.00
_cell.angle_beta   90.00
_cell.angle_gamma   90.00
#
_symmetry.space_group_name_H-M   'P 1'
#
loop_
_entity.id
_entity.type
_entity.pdbx_description
1 polymer ?
#
loop_
_entity_poly.entity_id
_entity_poly.type
_entity_poly.pdbx_seq_one_letter_code
_entity_poly.pdbx_strand_id
1 'polypeptide(L)'
;FIAFGIALLLSICNALTFAELALSLPRQGSIGSYAEVTVGQFPAILAVFAGYVVPAIFGLSAELMLFDSVIGQLFPGLLPNMGWAVVLLATLVALNLAGTDVFATAQQLLTFVIIAFFLAAGLAAVSGPAAAGPAW
;
A
#
# COMPACT_ATOMS: atom_id res chain seq x y z
N PHE A 1 13.34 -15.67 5.76
CA PHE A 1 14.44 -14.88 5.16
C PHE A 1 14.49 -15.00 3.64
N ILE A 2 14.52 -16.22 3.08
CA ILE A 2 14.53 -16.44 1.61
C ILE A 2 13.32 -15.78 0.92
N ALA A 3 12.11 -15.93 1.48
CA ALA A 3 10.91 -15.28 0.94
C ALA A 3 11.02 -13.75 0.88
N PHE A 4 11.55 -13.11 1.93
CA PHE A 4 11.78 -11.67 1.94
C PHE A 4 12.85 -11.24 0.94
N GLY A 5 13.90 -12.03 0.76
CA GLY A 5 14.94 -11.78 -0.24
C GLY A 5 14.39 -11.82 -1.67
N ILE A 6 13.55 -12.82 -1.98
CA ILE A 6 12.88 -12.92 -3.29
C ILE A 6 11.89 -11.76 -3.49
N ALA A 7 11.09 -11.42 -2.48
CA ALA A 7 10.15 -10.31 -2.54
C ALA A 7 10.87 -8.96 -2.79
N LEU A 8 12.01 -8.75 -2.12
CA LEU A 8 12.84 -7.57 -2.32
C LEU A 8 13.40 -7.52 -3.75
N LEU A 9 13.94 -8.63 -4.25
CA LEU A 9 14.47 -8.72 -5.61
C LEU A 9 13.38 -8.37 -6.64
N LEU A 10 12.19 -8.96 -6.51
CA LEU A 10 11.07 -8.67 -7.40
C LEU A 10 10.63 -7.20 -7.32
N SER A 11 10.61 -6.62 -6.11
CA SER A 11 10.26 -5.22 -5.91
C SER A 11 11.25 -4.27 -6.56
N ILE A 12 12.56 -4.57 -6.48
CA ILE A 12 13.61 -3.79 -7.14
C ILE A 12 13.50 -3.91 -8.66
N CYS A 13 13.33 -5.12 -9.20
CA CYS A 13 13.12 -5.31 -10.64
C CYS A 13 11.92 -4.53 -11.15
N ASN A 14 10.80 -4.59 -10.43
CA ASN A 14 9.58 -3.84 -10.75
C ASN A 14 9.84 -2.32 -10.74
N ALA A 15 10.53 -1.79 -9.73
CA ALA A 15 10.88 -0.38 -9.66
C ALA A 15 11.77 0.08 -10.82
N LEU A 16 12.78 -0.73 -11.19
CA LEU A 16 13.67 -0.45 -12.32
C LEU A 16 12.93 -0.45 -13.66
N THR A 17 11.98 -1.37 -13.86
CA THR A 17 11.14 -1.38 -15.07
C THR A 17 10.31 -0.11 -15.21
N PHE A 18 9.68 0.36 -14.12
CA PHE A 18 8.95 1.63 -14.15
C PHE A 18 9.86 2.85 -14.38
N ALA A 19 11.09 2.83 -13.88
CA ALA A 19 12.07 3.89 -14.12
C ALA A 19 12.47 3.97 -15.61
N GLU A 20 12.77 2.84 -16.25
CA GLU A 20 13.07 2.77 -17.68
C GLU A 20 11.88 3.22 -18.54
N LEU A 21 10.66 2.83 -18.14
CA LEU A 21 9.44 3.23 -18.83
C LEU A 21 9.18 4.74 -18.72
N ALA A 22 9.41 5.33 -17.54
CA ALA A 22 9.26 6.77 -17.31
C ALA A 22 10.24 7.62 -18.12
N LEU A 23 11.44 7.09 -18.40
CA LEU A 23 12.45 7.76 -19.22
C LEU A 23 12.19 7.58 -20.73
N SER A 24 11.61 6.46 -21.13
CA SER A 24 11.40 6.12 -22.54
C SER A 24 10.18 6.80 -23.17
N LEU A 25 9.19 7.24 -22.37
CA LEU A 25 7.93 7.79 -22.86
C LEU A 25 7.65 9.18 -22.26
N PRO A 26 7.85 10.27 -23.03
CA PRO A 26 7.76 11.66 -22.54
C PRO A 26 6.32 12.16 -22.35
N ARG A 27 5.29 11.33 -22.55
CA ARG A 27 3.89 11.67 -22.30
C ARG A 27 3.32 10.80 -21.19
N GLN A 28 2.72 11.45 -20.18
CA GLN A 28 1.94 10.79 -19.14
C GLN A 28 0.75 10.07 -19.78
N GLY A 29 0.77 8.73 -19.73
CA GLY A 29 -0.33 7.87 -20.17
C GLY A 29 -0.62 6.83 -19.09
N SER A 30 -1.86 6.32 -19.06
CA SER A 30 -2.21 5.14 -18.26
C SER A 30 -1.36 3.94 -18.72
N ILE A 31 -1.15 2.95 -17.84
CA ILE A 31 -0.46 1.68 -18.18
C ILE A 31 -1.02 1.04 -19.47
N GLY A 32 -2.31 1.26 -19.78
CA GLY A 32 -2.93 0.86 -21.05
C GLY A 32 -2.33 1.55 -22.29
N SER A 33 -2.02 2.85 -22.21
CA SER A 33 -1.40 3.61 -23.31
C SER A 33 0.02 3.15 -23.62
N TYR A 34 0.72 2.54 -22.66
CA TYR A 34 2.09 2.05 -22.85
C TYR A 34 2.14 0.63 -23.43
N ALA A 35 1.20 -0.23 -23.06
CA ALA A 35 1.10 -1.58 -23.58
C ALA A 35 0.40 -1.66 -24.95
N GLU A 36 -0.48 -0.71 -25.27
CA GLU A 36 -1.17 -0.64 -26.57
C GLU A 36 -0.21 -0.32 -27.73
N VAL A 37 0.84 0.45 -27.46
CA VAL A 37 1.86 0.84 -28.46
C VAL A 37 2.87 -0.29 -28.76
N THR A 38 3.04 -1.26 -27.84
CA THR A 38 4.15 -2.25 -27.91
C THR A 38 3.72 -3.72 -28.03
N VAL A 39 2.57 -4.12 -27.48
CA VAL A 39 2.12 -5.53 -27.43
C VAL A 39 0.75 -5.75 -28.09
N GLY A 40 0.03 -4.66 -28.39
CA GLY A 40 -1.31 -4.66 -28.93
C GLY A 40 -2.40 -4.53 -27.86
N GLN A 41 -3.63 -4.26 -28.28
CA GLN A 41 -4.72 -3.84 -27.40
C GLN A 41 -5.19 -4.92 -26.42
N PHE A 42 -5.14 -6.19 -26.79
CA PHE A 42 -5.61 -7.29 -25.92
C PHE A 42 -4.63 -7.63 -24.78
N PRO A 43 -3.31 -7.81 -25.03
CA PRO A 43 -2.34 -7.99 -23.96
C PRO A 43 -2.23 -6.79 -23.00
N ALA A 44 -2.46 -5.57 -23.50
CA ALA A 44 -2.49 -4.36 -22.69
C ALA A 44 -3.61 -4.37 -21.65
N ILE A 45 -4.82 -4.79 -22.04
CA ILE A 45 -5.97 -4.92 -21.13
C ILE A 45 -5.68 -5.96 -20.04
N LEU A 46 -5.11 -7.11 -20.41
CA LEU A 46 -4.77 -8.16 -19.45
C LEU A 46 -3.68 -7.70 -18.46
N ALA A 47 -2.68 -6.96 -18.92
CA ALA A 47 -1.63 -6.42 -18.06
C ALA A 47 -2.16 -5.40 -17.04
N VAL A 48 -3.05 -4.49 -17.45
CA VAL A 48 -3.68 -3.53 -16.53
C VAL A 48 -4.61 -4.25 -15.55
N PHE A 49 -5.38 -5.24 -16.02
CA PHE A 49 -6.27 -5.98 -15.15
C PHE A 49 -5.50 -6.78 -14.09
N ALA A 50 -4.47 -7.52 -14.50
CA ALA A 50 -3.64 -8.33 -13.62
C ALA A 50 -2.76 -7.47 -12.69
N GLY A 51 -2.19 -6.37 -13.19
CA GLY A 51 -1.22 -5.56 -12.45
C GLY A 51 -1.82 -4.42 -11.63
N TYR A 52 -3.02 -3.94 -11.94
CA TYR A 52 -3.63 -2.78 -11.29
C TYR A 52 -4.98 -3.09 -10.66
N VAL A 53 -5.92 -3.67 -11.42
CA VAL A 53 -7.29 -3.87 -10.95
C VAL A 53 -7.38 -4.93 -9.85
N VAL A 54 -6.82 -6.11 -10.09
CA VAL A 54 -6.86 -7.22 -9.13
C VAL A 54 -6.15 -6.86 -7.82
N PRO A 55 -4.91 -6.32 -7.84
CA PRO A 55 -4.23 -5.92 -6.61
C PRO A 55 -4.94 -4.82 -5.85
N ALA A 56 -5.59 -3.87 -6.52
CA ALA A 56 -6.33 -2.79 -5.84
C ALA A 56 -7.53 -3.32 -5.04
N ILE A 57 -8.31 -4.25 -5.61
CA ILE A 57 -9.49 -4.82 -4.96
C ILE A 57 -9.10 -5.67 -3.74
N PHE A 58 -8.07 -6.51 -3.88
CA PHE A 58 -7.63 -7.39 -2.79
C PHE A 58 -6.78 -6.65 -1.75
N GLY A 59 -5.94 -5.71 -2.17
CA GLY A 59 -5.07 -4.94 -1.29
C GLY A 59 -5.86 -4.09 -0.31
N LEU A 60 -6.80 -3.27 -0.82
CA LEU A 60 -7.64 -2.45 0.05
C LEU A 60 -8.46 -3.29 1.04
N SER A 61 -8.99 -4.43 0.59
CA SER A 61 -9.75 -5.34 1.45
C SER A 61 -8.89 -5.90 2.59
N ALA A 62 -7.65 -6.28 2.30
CA ALA A 62 -6.71 -6.78 3.31
C ALA A 62 -6.32 -5.69 4.32
N GLU A 63 -6.09 -4.45 3.85
CA GLU A 63 -5.76 -3.31 4.70
C GLU A 63 -6.91 -2.95 5.66
N LEU A 64 -8.16 -2.99 5.18
CA LEU A 64 -9.34 -2.74 6.02
C LEU A 64 -9.51 -3.81 7.11
N MET A 65 -9.29 -5.09 6.77
CA MET A 65 -9.31 -6.16 7.77
C MET A 65 -8.20 -6.02 8.80
N LEU A 66 -6.99 -5.64 8.37
CA LEU A 66 -5.89 -5.36 9.28
C LEU A 66 -6.24 -4.21 10.23
N PHE A 67 -6.76 -3.11 9.71
CA PHE A 67 -7.18 -1.96 10.51
C PHE A 67 -8.24 -2.34 11.56
N ASP A 68 -9.29 -3.06 11.15
CA ASP A 68 -10.35 -3.52 12.07
C ASP A 68 -9.79 -4.39 13.19
N SER A 69 -8.86 -5.28 12.86
CA SER A 69 -8.21 -6.16 13.85
C SER A 69 -7.31 -5.42 14.84
N VAL A 70 -6.60 -4.38 14.39
CA VAL A 70 -5.68 -3.59 15.22
C VAL A 70 -6.46 -2.61 16.10
N ILE A 71 -7.43 -1.89 15.54
CA ILE A 71 -8.25 -0.93 16.29
C ILE A 71 -9.20 -1.64 17.25
N GLY A 72 -9.74 -2.80 16.88
CA GLY A 72 -10.56 -3.62 17.77
C GLY A 72 -9.81 -4.07 19.03
N GLN A 73 -8.49 -4.23 18.96
CA GLN A 73 -7.64 -4.50 20.15
C GLN A 73 -7.44 -3.26 21.03
N LEU A 74 -7.36 -2.07 20.43
CA LEU A 74 -7.21 -0.80 21.16
C LEU A 74 -8.52 -0.36 21.84
N PHE A 75 -9.66 -0.62 21.21
CA PHE A 75 -10.99 -0.22 21.70
C PHE A 75 -11.98 -1.39 21.71
N PRO A 76 -11.87 -2.31 22.68
CA PRO A 76 -12.71 -3.48 22.72
C PRO A 76 -14.19 -3.11 22.95
N GLY A 77 -15.08 -3.66 22.11
CA GLY A 77 -16.53 -3.62 22.32
C GLY A 77 -17.26 -2.34 21.89
N LEU A 78 -16.59 -1.34 21.31
CA LEU A 78 -17.25 -0.12 20.84
C LEU A 78 -18.09 -0.31 19.57
N LEU A 79 -17.66 -1.20 18.66
CA LEU A 79 -18.33 -1.46 17.39
C LEU A 79 -18.48 -2.97 17.15
N PRO A 80 -19.52 -3.39 16.39
CA PRO A 80 -19.65 -4.76 15.93
C PRO A 80 -18.52 -5.16 14.97
N ASN A 81 -18.37 -6.45 14.71
CA ASN A 81 -17.35 -6.99 13.80
C ASN A 81 -17.38 -6.27 12.43
N MET A 82 -16.22 -5.91 11.88
CA MET A 82 -16.05 -5.09 10.67
C MET A 82 -16.56 -3.64 10.76
N GLY A 83 -17.04 -3.18 11.92
CA GLY A 83 -17.53 -1.82 12.10
C GLY A 83 -16.45 -0.76 11.87
N TRP A 84 -15.22 -1.00 12.32
CA TRP A 84 -14.10 -0.07 12.11
C TRP A 84 -13.65 -0.04 10.64
N ALA A 85 -13.63 -1.20 9.99
CA ALA A 85 -13.37 -1.29 8.54
C ALA A 85 -14.37 -0.46 7.72
N VAL A 86 -15.67 -0.57 8.02
CA VAL A 86 -16.71 0.18 7.29
C VAL A 86 -16.58 1.68 7.51
N VAL A 87 -16.30 2.12 8.74
CA VAL A 87 -16.08 3.54 9.06
C VAL A 87 -14.87 4.09 8.30
N LEU A 88 -13.76 3.34 8.27
CA LEU A 88 -12.57 3.74 7.53
C LEU A 88 -12.85 3.80 6.02
N LEU A 89 -13.49 2.77 5.46
CA LEU A 89 -13.87 2.75 4.04
C LEU A 89 -14.77 3.94 3.69
N ALA A 90 -15.80 4.21 4.48
CA ALA A 90 -16.69 5.35 4.26
C ALA A 90 -15.92 6.68 4.31
N THR A 91 -14.96 6.81 5.22
CA THR A 91 -14.08 7.98 5.31
C THR A 91 -13.21 8.12 4.06
N LEU A 92 -12.58 7.03 3.61
CA LEU A 92 -11.76 7.03 2.40
C LEU A 92 -12.58 7.39 1.16
N VAL A 93 -13.79 6.85 1.03
CA VAL A 93 -14.72 7.19 -0.06
C VAL A 93 -15.12 8.66 0.00
N ALA A 94 -15.47 9.18 1.18
CA ALA A 94 -15.85 10.58 1.34
C ALA A 94 -14.68 11.53 0.96
N LEU A 95 -13.45 11.21 1.38
CA LEU A 95 -12.26 11.97 1.01
C LEU A 95 -11.99 11.91 -0.50
N ASN A 96 -12.15 10.73 -1.12
CA ASN A 96 -12.02 10.58 -2.56
C ASN A 96 -13.07 11.38 -3.34
N LEU A 97 -14.30 11.45 -2.85
CA LEU A 97 -15.37 12.25 -3.47
C LEU A 97 -15.19 13.77 -3.26
N ALA A 98 -14.58 14.19 -2.16
CA ALA A 98 -14.28 15.60 -1.89
C ALA A 98 -13.20 16.18 -2.83
N GLY A 99 -12.43 15.32 -3.48
CA GLY A 99 -11.44 15.68 -4.48
C GLY A 99 -10.17 14.83 -4.34
N THR A 100 -9.63 14.40 -5.48
CA THR A 100 -8.39 13.60 -5.52
C THR A 100 -7.22 14.33 -4.86
N ASP A 101 -7.18 15.66 -4.93
CA ASP A 101 -6.13 16.47 -4.31
C ASP A 101 -6.20 16.44 -2.77
N VAL A 102 -7.43 16.40 -2.21
CA VAL A 102 -7.65 16.31 -0.76
C VAL A 102 -7.21 14.95 -0.25
N PHE A 103 -7.62 13.88 -0.94
CA PHE A 103 -7.20 12.53 -0.62
C PHE A 103 -5.67 12.35 -0.72
N ALA A 104 -5.06 12.87 -1.79
CA ALA A 104 -3.61 12.81 -1.98
C ALA A 104 -2.85 13.55 -0.86
N THR A 105 -3.34 14.72 -0.45
CA THR A 105 -2.73 15.49 0.65
C THR A 105 -2.82 14.74 1.98
N ALA A 106 -3.98 14.14 2.29
CA ALA A 106 -4.16 13.33 3.48
C ALA A 106 -3.26 12.09 3.47
N GLN A 107 -3.18 11.39 2.35
CA GLN A 107 -2.32 10.22 2.18
C GLN A 107 -0.83 10.56 2.31
N GLN A 108 -0.39 11.71 1.78
CA GLN A 108 0.98 12.19 1.92
C GLN A 108 1.32 12.46 3.39
N LEU A 109 0.42 13.09 4.14
CA LEU A 109 0.58 13.32 5.58
C LEU A 109 0.69 11.99 6.34
N LEU A 110 -0.20 11.04 6.07
CA LEU A 110 -0.16 9.72 6.70
C LEU A 110 1.13 8.96 6.38
N THR A 111 1.62 9.07 5.16
CA THR A 111 2.89 8.46 4.75
C THR A 111 4.06 9.02 5.56
N PHE A 112 4.08 10.33 5.78
CA PHE A 112 5.09 10.95 6.64
C PHE A 112 5.02 10.42 8.08
N VAL A 113 3.81 10.26 8.63
CA VAL A 113 3.60 9.66 9.96
C VAL A 113 4.12 8.22 10.02
N ILE A 114 3.82 7.40 9.02
CA ILE A 114 4.28 6.00 8.94
C ILE A 114 5.82 5.95 8.90
N ILE A 115 6.46 6.77 8.07
CA ILE A 115 7.94 6.83 7.97
C ILE A 115 8.54 7.25 9.31
N ALA A 116 8.01 8.31 9.93
CA ALA A 116 8.49 8.78 11.22
C ALA A 116 8.33 7.71 12.32
N PHE A 117 7.19 7.00 12.33
CA PHE A 117 6.93 5.90 13.26
C PHE A 117 7.93 4.75 13.07
N PHE A 118 8.14 4.29 11.84
CA PHE A 118 9.12 3.22 11.57
C PHE A 118 10.54 3.63 11.93
N LEU A 119 10.92 4.89 11.67
CA LEU A 119 12.23 5.40 12.05
C LEU A 119 12.40 5.45 13.57
N ALA A 120 11.39 5.95 14.30
CA ALA A 120 11.40 5.97 15.76
C ALA A 120 11.44 4.55 16.35
N ALA A 121 10.62 3.63 15.83
CA ALA A 121 10.60 2.22 16.25
C ALA A 121 11.95 1.52 15.97
N GLY A 122 12.55 1.77 14.81
CA GLY A 122 13.86 1.24 14.43
C GLY A 122 14.98 1.77 15.33
N LEU A 123 14.99 3.07 15.62
CA LEU A 123 15.95 3.67 16.55
C LEU A 123 15.76 3.14 17.98
N ALA A 124 14.52 3.04 18.45
CA ALA A 124 14.20 2.49 19.76
C ALA A 124 14.68 1.03 19.90
N ALA A 125 14.49 0.21 18.87
CA ALA A 125 14.95 -1.17 18.84
C ALA A 125 16.49 -1.30 18.91
N VAL A 126 17.23 -0.34 18.32
CA VAL A 126 18.71 -0.32 18.37
C VAL A 126 19.23 0.25 19.70
N SER A 127 18.52 1.22 20.30
CA SER A 127 18.93 1.90 21.53
C SER A 127 18.49 1.22 22.84
N GLY A 128 17.52 0.31 22.78
CA GLY A 128 17.02 -0.41 23.95
C GLY A 128 18.02 -1.45 24.45
N PRO A 129 18.08 -1.74 25.77
CA PRO A 129 18.79 -2.92 26.25
C PRO A 129 18.21 -4.14 25.53
N ALA A 130 19.05 -5.03 24.99
CA ALA A 130 18.59 -6.29 24.43
C ALA A 130 17.65 -6.94 25.45
N ALA A 131 16.36 -6.96 25.17
CA ALA A 131 15.37 -7.51 26.08
C ALA A 131 15.76 -8.97 26.30
N ALA A 132 16.28 -9.27 27.50
CA ALA A 132 16.46 -10.63 27.95
C ALA A 132 15.08 -11.28 27.84
N GLY A 133 14.93 -12.20 26.88
CA GLY A 133 13.69 -12.93 26.69
C GLY A 133 13.26 -13.60 28.00
N PRO A 134 11.95 -13.84 28.18
CA PRO A 134 11.46 -14.47 29.40
C PRO A 134 12.20 -15.79 29.65
N ALA A 135 12.81 -15.91 30.84
CA ALA A 135 13.40 -17.14 31.33
C ALA A 135 12.29 -18.05 31.86
N TRP A 136 11.56 -18.68 30.93
CA TRP A 136 10.80 -19.91 31.15
C TRP A 136 10.56 -20.61 29.82
#